data_AF-U3Q0E6-F1
#
_entry.id   AF-U3Q0E6-F1
#
_cell.length_a   1.000
_cell.length_b   1.000
_cell.length_c   1.000
_cell.angle_alpha   90.00
_cell.angle_beta   90.00
_cell.angle_gamma   90.00
#
_symmetry.space_group_name_H-M   'P 1'
#
loop_
_entity.id
_entity.type
_entity.pdbx_description
1 polymer ?
#
loop_
_entity_poly.entity_id
_entity_poly.type
_entity_poly.pdbx_seq_one_letter_code
_entity_poly.pdbx_strand_id
1 'polypeptide(L)'
;RLEQLGEANKWLRESKLVVKAYEAIGGRYKLGLVKIGLNLDEAIQASKEMLGAKIGTAEVRQVIVAEMLDHDAEFYASIISNKDGSELLISKHGGVDIEDNWDSVRRIQIPLDENPTIEQLTVLAKDAGFEGEIAERVGKICSRLVLCFDNEDAQSIEINPLVIRKSDMRFAALDAVMNVDWDARFRHADWDFKPVSEIGRPFTEAEQQIMDIDSRIKGSVKFVEVPGGEIALLTAGGGASVFYADAVVA
;
A
#
# COMPACT_ATOMS: atom_id res chain seq x y z
N ARG A 1 17.32 -12.80 13.00
CA ARG A 1 15.84 -12.90 13.05
C ARG A 1 15.29 -13.73 11.89
N LEU A 2 15.64 -13.47 10.62
CA LEU A 2 15.15 -14.28 9.49
C LEU A 2 15.59 -15.75 9.55
N GLU A 3 16.81 -16.05 10.01
CA GLU A 3 17.27 -17.43 10.27
C GLU A 3 16.34 -18.18 11.26
N GLN A 4 16.06 -17.56 12.42
CA GLN A 4 15.12 -18.11 13.41
C GLN A 4 13.70 -18.28 12.87
N LEU A 5 13.24 -17.34 12.03
CA LEU A 5 11.96 -17.49 11.34
C LEU A 5 11.99 -18.66 10.36
N GLY A 6 13.10 -18.88 9.66
CA GLY A 6 13.33 -20.04 8.82
C GLY A 6 13.26 -21.35 9.60
N GLU A 7 13.76 -21.38 10.84
CA GLU A 7 13.62 -22.54 11.74
C GLU A 7 12.16 -22.88 12.05
N ALA A 8 11.38 -21.86 12.40
CA ALA A 8 9.96 -21.99 12.76
C ALA A 8 9.03 -22.20 11.56
N ASN A 9 9.40 -21.72 10.37
CA ASN A 9 8.53 -21.69 9.18
C ASN A 9 9.13 -22.50 8.05
N LYS A 10 8.64 -23.73 7.87
CA LYS A 10 9.12 -24.67 6.86
C LYS A 10 9.11 -24.10 5.43
N TRP A 11 8.07 -23.34 5.07
CA TRP A 11 7.93 -22.73 3.75
C TRP A 11 9.09 -21.78 3.36
N LEU A 12 9.72 -21.10 4.34
CA LEU A 12 10.87 -20.23 4.07
C LEU A 12 12.10 -21.00 3.56
N ARG A 13 12.19 -22.31 3.85
CA ARG A 13 13.31 -23.16 3.41
C ARG A 13 13.01 -23.93 2.13
N GLU A 14 11.74 -24.19 1.84
CA GLU A 14 11.31 -25.07 0.75
C GLU A 14 10.85 -24.32 -0.50
N SER A 15 10.41 -23.07 -0.35
CA SER A 15 9.97 -22.25 -1.46
C SER A 15 11.07 -21.31 -1.96
N LYS A 16 10.93 -20.84 -3.20
CA LYS A 16 11.64 -19.64 -3.66
C LYS A 16 11.04 -18.40 -2.98
N LEU A 17 11.89 -17.42 -2.70
CA LEU A 17 11.54 -16.24 -1.91
C LEU A 17 11.70 -14.95 -2.71
N VAL A 18 10.94 -13.96 -2.29
CA VAL A 18 11.06 -12.57 -2.68
C VAL A 18 11.38 -11.73 -1.44
N VAL A 19 12.36 -10.83 -1.55
CA VAL A 19 12.69 -9.82 -0.54
C VAL A 19 12.34 -8.45 -1.12
N LYS A 20 11.51 -7.68 -0.42
CA LYS A 20 11.12 -6.31 -0.82
C LYS A 20 11.37 -5.32 0.32
N ALA A 21 11.72 -4.08 -0.03
CA ALA A 21 11.73 -2.99 0.94
C ALA A 21 10.31 -2.70 1.43
N TYR A 22 10.14 -2.57 2.75
CA TYR A 22 8.89 -2.23 3.40
C TYR A 22 8.87 -0.73 3.73
N GLU A 23 8.88 0.08 2.68
CA GLU A 23 8.82 1.54 2.73
C GLU A 23 7.79 2.01 1.70
N ALA A 24 7.12 3.15 1.95
CA ALA A 24 6.15 3.76 1.03
C ALA A 24 6.85 4.42 -0.17
N ILE A 25 7.56 3.62 -0.96
CA ILE A 25 8.31 4.02 -2.15
C ILE A 25 7.67 3.34 -3.36
N GLY A 26 7.25 4.13 -4.35
CA GLY A 26 6.77 3.61 -5.64
C GLY A 26 7.90 3.04 -6.49
N GLY A 27 7.58 2.14 -7.43
CA GLY A 27 8.56 1.65 -8.42
C GLY A 27 9.72 0.83 -7.83
N ARG A 28 9.53 0.17 -6.68
CA ARG A 28 10.56 -0.59 -5.93
C ARG A 28 11.37 -1.54 -6.81
N TYR A 29 10.72 -2.24 -7.75
CA TYR A 29 11.41 -3.16 -8.66
C TYR A 29 12.42 -2.43 -9.55
N LYS A 30 12.03 -1.29 -10.16
CA LYS A 30 12.91 -0.45 -10.99
C LYS A 30 14.08 0.14 -10.19
N LEU A 31 13.90 0.35 -8.88
CA LEU A 31 14.92 0.86 -7.94
C LEU A 31 15.83 -0.24 -7.37
N GLY A 32 15.64 -1.51 -7.74
CA GLY A 32 16.42 -2.63 -7.20
C GLY A 32 16.07 -3.01 -5.75
N LEU A 33 14.95 -2.49 -5.22
CA LEU A 33 14.41 -2.77 -3.89
C LEU A 33 13.51 -4.01 -3.85
N VAL A 34 13.56 -4.82 -4.89
CA VAL A 34 12.90 -6.13 -4.97
C VAL A 34 13.90 -7.14 -5.51
N LYS A 35 14.12 -8.22 -4.77
CA LYS A 35 14.97 -9.35 -5.15
C LYS A 35 14.11 -10.61 -5.17
N ILE A 36 14.16 -11.36 -6.26
CA ILE A 36 13.27 -12.51 -6.51
C ILE A 36 14.08 -13.80 -6.72
N GLY A 37 13.43 -14.95 -6.60
CA GLY A 37 14.02 -16.26 -6.93
C GLY A 37 15.03 -16.78 -5.91
N LEU A 38 15.01 -16.23 -4.70
CA LEU A 38 16.01 -16.49 -3.66
C LEU A 38 15.71 -17.79 -2.90
N ASN A 39 16.74 -18.48 -2.43
CA ASN A 39 16.63 -19.40 -1.30
C ASN A 39 16.73 -18.63 0.04
N LEU A 40 16.62 -19.32 1.19
CA LEU A 40 16.67 -18.67 2.50
C LEU A 40 17.99 -17.91 2.76
N ASP A 41 19.13 -18.51 2.44
CA ASP A 41 20.45 -17.89 2.66
C ASP A 41 20.64 -16.64 1.78
N GLU A 42 20.22 -16.74 0.52
CA GLU A 42 20.20 -15.62 -0.43
C GLU A 42 19.24 -14.51 0.04
N ALA A 43 18.08 -14.86 0.60
CA ALA A 43 17.14 -13.89 1.16
C ALA A 43 17.69 -13.19 2.41
N ILE A 44 18.43 -13.90 3.27
CA ILE A 44 19.14 -13.31 4.41
C ILE A 44 20.18 -12.31 3.92
N GLN A 45 20.97 -12.68 2.91
CA GLN A 45 21.99 -11.81 2.36
C GLN A 45 21.39 -10.56 1.69
N ALA A 46 20.37 -10.75 0.83
CA ALA A 46 19.63 -9.66 0.20
C ALA A 46 19.00 -8.71 1.23
N SER A 47 18.47 -9.24 2.33
CA SER A 47 17.92 -8.43 3.42
C SER A 47 18.98 -7.56 4.09
N LYS A 48 20.19 -8.11 4.34
CA LYS A 48 21.31 -7.35 4.93
C LYS A 48 21.79 -6.23 4.02
N GLU A 49 21.83 -6.47 2.71
CA GLU A 49 22.25 -5.47 1.72
C GLU A 49 21.21 -4.36 1.55
N MET A 50 19.93 -4.68 1.67
CA MET A 50 18.84 -3.73 1.47
C MET A 50 18.62 -2.84 2.69
N LEU A 51 18.77 -3.37 3.91
CA LEU A 51 18.62 -2.59 5.14
C LEU A 51 19.70 -1.51 5.25
N GLY A 52 19.28 -0.27 5.54
CA GLY A 52 20.15 0.91 5.60
C GLY A 52 20.44 1.54 4.23
N ALA A 53 19.96 0.96 3.13
CA ALA A 53 20.04 1.60 1.82
C ALA A 53 19.26 2.92 1.83
N LYS A 54 19.86 3.97 1.26
CA LYS A 54 19.26 5.31 1.16
C LYS A 54 18.77 5.56 -0.25
N ILE A 55 17.52 6.01 -0.39
CA ILE A 55 16.86 6.32 -1.66
C ILE A 55 16.18 7.67 -1.52
N GLY A 56 16.73 8.69 -2.15
CA GLY A 56 16.31 10.07 -1.91
C GLY A 56 16.47 10.42 -0.44
N THR A 57 15.38 10.84 0.21
CA THR A 57 15.31 11.13 1.65
C THR A 57 14.95 9.93 2.52
N ALA A 58 14.58 8.80 1.90
CA ALA A 58 14.18 7.59 2.60
C ALA A 58 15.38 6.68 2.91
N GLU A 59 15.26 5.93 3.99
CA GLU A 59 16.19 4.89 4.42
C GLU A 59 15.40 3.61 4.63
N VAL A 60 15.82 2.50 4.03
CA VAL A 60 15.13 1.21 4.21
C VAL A 60 15.42 0.66 5.59
N ARG A 61 14.42 0.66 6.48
CA ARG A 61 14.54 0.15 7.85
C ARG A 61 13.88 -1.19 8.06
N GLN A 62 12.97 -1.55 7.17
CA GLN A 62 12.26 -2.81 7.20
C GLN A 62 12.25 -3.47 5.82
N VAL A 63 12.26 -4.79 5.83
CA VAL A 63 12.11 -5.62 4.64
C VAL A 63 11.03 -6.66 4.89
N ILE A 64 10.28 -6.98 3.85
CA ILE A 64 9.30 -8.07 3.85
C ILE A 64 9.83 -9.23 3.00
N VAL A 65 9.64 -10.45 3.52
CA VAL A 65 10.00 -11.69 2.84
C VAL A 65 8.72 -12.47 2.57
N ALA A 66 8.51 -12.84 1.31
CA ALA A 66 7.33 -13.56 0.85
C ALA A 66 7.71 -14.75 -0.02
N GLU A 67 6.79 -15.70 -0.16
CA GLU A 67 6.92 -16.77 -1.14
C GLU A 67 6.86 -16.21 -2.57
N MET A 68 7.75 -16.68 -3.44
CA MET A 68 7.67 -16.41 -4.88
C MET A 68 6.67 -17.37 -5.52
N LEU A 69 5.55 -16.83 -6.00
CA LEU A 69 4.51 -17.62 -6.65
C LEU A 69 4.76 -17.70 -8.16
N ASP A 70 4.70 -18.90 -8.72
CA ASP A 70 4.72 -19.09 -10.18
C ASP A 70 3.35 -18.72 -10.78
N HIS A 71 3.34 -17.77 -11.72
CA HIS A 71 2.16 -17.20 -12.35
C HIS A 71 2.46 -16.78 -13.80
N ASP A 72 1.45 -16.84 -14.68
CA ASP A 72 1.56 -16.43 -16.09
C ASP A 72 0.86 -15.09 -16.38
N ALA A 73 0.10 -14.58 -15.41
CA ALA A 73 -0.71 -13.40 -15.58
C ALA A 73 -0.70 -12.54 -14.31
N GLU A 74 -0.54 -11.25 -14.53
CA GLU A 74 -0.60 -10.20 -13.53
C GLU A 74 -1.80 -9.31 -13.84
N PHE A 75 -2.64 -9.07 -12.84
CA PHE A 75 -3.84 -8.25 -12.95
C PHE A 75 -3.73 -7.04 -12.03
N TYR A 76 -4.55 -6.03 -12.31
CA TYR A 76 -4.66 -4.84 -11.51
C TYR A 76 -6.06 -4.77 -10.89
N ALA A 77 -6.14 -4.41 -9.62
CA ALA A 77 -7.40 -4.08 -8.96
C ALA A 77 -7.16 -2.95 -7.94
N SER A 78 -7.95 -1.89 -7.99
CA SER A 78 -7.90 -0.82 -7.01
C SER A 78 -9.28 -0.26 -6.69
N ILE A 79 -9.45 0.28 -5.50
CA ILE A 79 -10.62 1.05 -5.10
C ILE A 79 -10.16 2.35 -4.45
N ILE A 80 -10.78 3.47 -4.81
CA ILE A 80 -10.40 4.81 -4.35
C ILE A 80 -11.64 5.62 -3.96
N SER A 81 -11.59 6.28 -2.81
CA SER A 81 -12.66 7.17 -2.34
C SER A 81 -12.82 8.38 -3.25
N ASN A 82 -14.05 8.83 -3.41
CA ASN A 82 -14.37 10.13 -3.99
C ASN A 82 -15.55 10.75 -3.22
N LYS A 83 -15.90 12.00 -3.56
CA LYS A 83 -16.96 12.73 -2.87
C LYS A 83 -18.34 12.04 -2.92
N ASP A 84 -18.58 11.19 -3.91
CA ASP A 84 -19.87 10.55 -4.19
C ASP A 84 -19.88 9.06 -3.76
N GLY A 85 -18.81 8.56 -3.15
CA GLY A 85 -18.63 7.16 -2.74
C GLY A 85 -17.21 6.66 -3.04
N SER A 86 -17.08 5.66 -3.90
CA SER A 86 -15.79 5.12 -4.34
C SER A 86 -15.80 4.71 -5.81
N GLU A 87 -14.63 4.61 -6.43
CA GLU A 87 -14.45 4.07 -7.78
C GLU A 87 -13.62 2.79 -7.68
N LEU A 88 -14.15 1.66 -8.17
CA LEU A 88 -13.42 0.40 -8.31
C LEU A 88 -12.90 0.30 -9.73
N LEU A 89 -11.60 0.04 -9.89
CA LEU A 89 -10.89 -0.10 -11.14
C LEU A 89 -10.26 -1.50 -11.23
N ILE A 90 -10.35 -2.13 -12.40
CA ILE A 90 -9.71 -3.43 -12.67
C ILE A 90 -9.09 -3.46 -14.07
N SER A 91 -8.03 -4.25 -14.23
CA SER A 91 -7.48 -4.59 -15.55
C SER A 91 -6.89 -5.99 -15.58
N LYS A 92 -6.97 -6.63 -16.75
CA LYS A 92 -6.26 -7.88 -17.08
C LYS A 92 -4.76 -7.68 -17.32
N HIS A 93 -4.31 -6.42 -17.43
CA HIS A 93 -2.92 -6.04 -17.64
C HIS A 93 -2.38 -5.32 -16.40
N GLY A 94 -2.06 -6.07 -15.35
CA GLY A 94 -1.39 -5.55 -14.16
C GLY A 94 0.13 -5.61 -14.27
N GLY A 95 0.79 -5.38 -13.14
CA GLY A 95 2.24 -5.43 -13.01
C GLY A 95 2.91 -4.09 -13.27
N VAL A 96 4.18 -4.16 -13.66
CA VAL A 96 5.06 -3.01 -13.84
C VAL A 96 4.64 -2.10 -15.01
N ASP A 97 3.90 -2.64 -15.97
CA ASP A 97 3.55 -1.97 -17.23
C ASP A 97 2.09 -1.44 -17.25
N ILE A 98 1.37 -1.45 -16.13
CA ILE A 98 -0.02 -0.95 -16.07
C ILE A 98 -0.14 0.51 -16.53
N GLU A 99 0.86 1.35 -16.24
CA GLU A 99 0.88 2.78 -16.60
C GLU A 99 0.77 2.98 -18.11
N ASP A 100 1.45 2.14 -18.90
CA ASP A 100 1.42 2.16 -20.37
C ASP A 100 0.14 1.52 -20.95
N ASN A 101 -0.64 0.82 -20.11
CA ASN A 101 -1.82 0.06 -20.51
C ASN A 101 -3.11 0.62 -19.87
N TRP A 102 -3.14 1.89 -19.48
CA TRP A 102 -4.27 2.47 -18.74
C TRP A 102 -5.61 2.40 -19.47
N ASP A 103 -5.60 2.40 -20.81
CA ASP A 103 -6.81 2.23 -21.65
C ASP A 103 -7.51 0.87 -21.46
N SER A 104 -6.78 -0.13 -20.95
CA SER A 104 -7.32 -1.44 -20.60
C SER A 104 -8.13 -1.44 -19.30
N VAL A 105 -7.98 -0.41 -18.47
CA VAL A 105 -8.65 -0.32 -17.17
C VAL A 105 -10.15 -0.12 -17.38
N ARG A 106 -10.93 -0.92 -16.66
CA ARG A 106 -12.39 -0.76 -16.53
C ARG A 106 -12.70 -0.30 -15.12
N ARG A 107 -13.73 0.53 -15.01
CA ARG A 107 -14.10 1.17 -13.75
C ARG A 107 -15.61 1.13 -13.54
N ILE A 108 -16.01 1.12 -12.27
CA ILE A 108 -17.39 1.30 -11.84
C ILE A 108 -17.41 2.26 -10.64
N GLN A 109 -18.32 3.23 -10.69
CA GLN A 109 -18.63 4.06 -9.53
C GLN A 109 -19.53 3.26 -8.58
N ILE A 110 -19.18 3.28 -7.31
CA ILE A 110 -19.91 2.67 -6.20
C ILE A 110 -20.41 3.84 -5.32
N PRO A 111 -21.71 4.15 -5.34
CA PRO A 111 -22.27 5.17 -4.48
C PRO A 111 -22.07 4.85 -2.99
N LEU A 112 -22.06 5.88 -2.15
CA LEU A 112 -22.00 5.70 -0.70
C LEU A 112 -23.16 4.81 -0.21
N ASP A 113 -22.87 3.90 0.72
CA ASP A 113 -23.82 2.95 1.31
C ASP A 113 -24.46 1.95 0.33
N GLU A 114 -23.98 1.88 -0.92
CA GLU A 114 -24.49 0.97 -1.96
C GLU A 114 -23.40 0.00 -2.45
N ASN A 115 -23.43 -1.25 -2.00
CA ASN A 115 -22.47 -2.27 -2.46
C ASN A 115 -22.95 -2.95 -3.77
N PRO A 116 -22.10 -3.05 -4.81
CA PRO A 116 -22.44 -3.74 -6.03
C PRO A 116 -22.56 -5.24 -5.81
N THR A 117 -23.44 -5.90 -6.56
CA THR A 117 -23.59 -7.36 -6.49
C THR A 117 -22.40 -8.05 -7.17
N ILE A 118 -22.17 -9.33 -6.82
CA ILE A 118 -21.12 -10.14 -7.45
C ILE A 118 -21.38 -10.25 -8.96
N GLU A 119 -22.63 -10.29 -9.40
CA GLU A 119 -23.00 -10.32 -10.82
C GLU A 119 -22.55 -9.05 -11.53
N GLN A 120 -22.80 -7.86 -10.96
CA GLN A 120 -22.33 -6.58 -11.52
C GLN A 120 -20.80 -6.54 -11.62
N LEU A 121 -20.10 -7.00 -10.58
CA LEU A 121 -18.64 -7.08 -10.56
C LEU A 121 -18.09 -8.12 -11.54
N THR A 122 -18.82 -9.21 -11.78
CA THR A 122 -18.48 -10.20 -12.81
C THR A 122 -18.66 -9.63 -14.21
N VAL A 123 -19.67 -8.78 -14.43
CA VAL A 123 -19.82 -8.03 -15.70
C VAL A 123 -18.65 -7.08 -15.91
N LEU A 124 -18.28 -6.30 -14.89
CA LEU A 124 -17.09 -5.44 -14.95
C LEU A 124 -15.82 -6.26 -15.30
N ALA A 125 -15.64 -7.43 -14.68
CA ALA A 125 -14.54 -8.33 -15.00
C ALA A 125 -14.58 -8.80 -16.47
N LYS A 126 -15.74 -9.17 -17.00
CA LYS A 126 -15.88 -9.52 -18.42
C LYS A 126 -15.55 -8.36 -19.34
N ASP A 127 -15.97 -7.14 -18.99
CA ASP A 127 -15.66 -5.92 -19.75
C ASP A 127 -14.16 -5.59 -19.75
N ALA A 128 -13.44 -6.01 -18.71
CA ALA A 128 -11.98 -5.92 -18.61
C ALA A 128 -11.24 -7.08 -19.32
N GLY A 129 -11.98 -7.99 -19.96
CA GLY A 129 -11.45 -9.11 -20.73
C GLY A 129 -11.19 -10.40 -19.93
N PHE A 130 -11.67 -10.49 -18.69
CA PHE A 130 -11.66 -11.76 -17.96
C PHE A 130 -12.75 -12.70 -18.49
N GLU A 131 -12.47 -14.00 -18.53
CA GLU A 131 -13.35 -14.99 -19.17
C GLU A 131 -13.72 -16.13 -18.20
N GLY A 132 -14.90 -16.72 -18.43
CA GLY A 132 -15.37 -17.91 -17.72
C GLY A 132 -15.28 -17.81 -16.19
N GLU A 133 -14.75 -18.87 -15.57
CA GLU A 133 -14.60 -18.97 -14.11
C GLU A 133 -13.67 -17.89 -13.52
N ILE A 134 -12.70 -17.39 -14.30
CA ILE A 134 -11.79 -16.35 -13.84
C ILE A 134 -12.56 -15.05 -13.61
N ALA A 135 -13.48 -14.67 -14.51
CA ALA A 135 -14.31 -13.48 -14.33
C ALA A 135 -15.16 -13.56 -13.06
N GLU A 136 -15.75 -14.72 -12.77
CA GLU A 136 -16.54 -14.93 -11.55
C GLU A 136 -15.68 -14.85 -10.28
N ARG A 137 -14.46 -15.39 -10.32
CA ARG A 137 -13.50 -15.31 -9.20
C ARG A 137 -13.02 -13.88 -8.98
N VAL A 138 -12.72 -13.13 -10.04
CA VAL A 138 -12.37 -11.71 -9.96
C VAL A 138 -13.53 -10.91 -9.39
N GLY A 139 -14.77 -11.15 -9.83
CA GLY A 139 -15.97 -10.50 -9.28
C GLY A 139 -16.12 -10.74 -7.77
N LYS A 140 -15.89 -11.97 -7.29
CA LYS A 140 -15.88 -12.30 -5.86
C LYS A 140 -14.76 -11.59 -5.10
N ILE A 141 -13.56 -11.52 -5.67
CA ILE A 141 -12.42 -10.80 -5.06
C ILE A 141 -12.72 -9.31 -4.96
N CYS A 142 -13.27 -8.70 -6.02
CA CYS A 142 -13.69 -7.30 -6.01
C CYS A 142 -14.75 -7.03 -4.95
N SER A 143 -15.72 -7.93 -4.76
CA SER A 143 -16.72 -7.80 -3.70
C SER A 143 -16.08 -7.80 -2.31
N ARG A 144 -15.07 -8.65 -2.08
CA ARG A 144 -14.29 -8.65 -0.83
C ARG A 144 -13.44 -7.39 -0.68
N LEU A 145 -12.88 -6.87 -1.77
CA LEU A 145 -12.11 -5.63 -1.77
C LEU A 145 -13.00 -4.43 -1.41
N VAL A 146 -14.21 -4.34 -1.97
CA VAL A 146 -15.20 -3.31 -1.62
C VAL A 146 -15.57 -3.42 -0.14
N LEU A 147 -15.86 -4.62 0.36
CA LEU A 147 -16.14 -4.82 1.79
C LEU A 147 -14.95 -4.46 2.68
N CYS A 148 -13.73 -4.78 2.28
CA CYS A 148 -12.54 -4.40 3.02
C CYS A 148 -12.37 -2.88 3.06
N PHE A 149 -12.57 -2.21 1.92
CA PHE A 149 -12.49 -0.77 1.83
C PHE A 149 -13.49 -0.07 2.76
N ASP A 150 -14.74 -0.52 2.74
CA ASP A 150 -15.84 0.03 3.54
C ASP A 150 -15.65 -0.25 5.05
N ASN A 151 -15.29 -1.47 5.42
CA ASN A 151 -15.13 -1.84 6.83
C ASN A 151 -13.86 -1.27 7.48
N GLU A 152 -12.82 -0.97 6.71
CA GLU A 152 -11.52 -0.48 7.22
C GLU A 152 -11.34 1.02 7.03
N ASP A 153 -12.42 1.79 6.83
CA ASP A 153 -12.37 3.24 6.61
C ASP A 153 -11.25 3.65 5.62
N ALA A 154 -11.13 2.88 4.54
CA ALA A 154 -10.06 3.05 3.58
C ALA A 154 -10.32 4.27 2.70
N GLN A 155 -9.28 5.04 2.42
CA GLN A 155 -9.28 6.09 1.41
C GLN A 155 -8.91 5.52 0.04
N SER A 156 -8.01 4.54 0.01
CA SER A 156 -7.71 3.76 -1.19
C SER A 156 -7.09 2.42 -0.86
N ILE A 157 -7.34 1.42 -1.70
CA ILE A 157 -6.64 0.14 -1.71
C ILE A 157 -6.26 -0.18 -3.15
N GLU A 158 -4.99 -0.40 -3.41
CA GLU A 158 -4.44 -0.81 -4.71
C GLU A 158 -3.74 -2.17 -4.55
N ILE A 159 -4.10 -3.12 -5.40
CA ILE A 159 -3.45 -4.42 -5.53
C ILE A 159 -2.82 -4.51 -6.92
N ASN A 160 -1.49 -4.43 -6.96
CA ASN A 160 -0.75 -4.46 -8.22
C ASN A 160 0.63 -5.15 -8.11
N PRO A 161 0.77 -6.44 -8.48
CA PRO A 161 -0.21 -7.25 -9.18
C PRO A 161 -1.06 -8.15 -8.27
N LEU A 162 -2.29 -8.39 -8.70
CA LEU A 162 -3.12 -9.53 -8.32
C LEU A 162 -2.82 -10.69 -9.28
N VAL A 163 -2.38 -11.83 -8.78
CA VAL A 163 -1.96 -12.98 -9.63
C VAL A 163 -2.82 -14.21 -9.39
N ILE A 164 -2.85 -15.10 -10.39
CA ILE A 164 -3.37 -16.48 -10.24
C ILE A 164 -2.17 -17.43 -10.24
N ARG A 165 -2.04 -18.22 -9.18
CA ARG A 165 -1.00 -19.25 -9.12
C ARG A 165 -1.38 -20.44 -10.01
N LYS A 166 -0.43 -20.87 -10.86
CA LYS A 166 -0.64 -21.96 -11.82
C LYS A 166 -0.96 -23.30 -11.17
N SER A 167 -0.33 -23.59 -10.03
CA SER A 167 -0.40 -24.91 -9.41
C SER A 167 -1.79 -25.27 -8.89
N ASP A 168 -2.60 -24.28 -8.51
CA ASP A 168 -3.88 -24.52 -7.82
C ASP A 168 -4.96 -23.47 -8.04
N MET A 169 -4.78 -22.56 -9.01
CA MET A 169 -5.76 -21.53 -9.38
C MET A 169 -6.17 -20.62 -8.21
N ARG A 170 -5.36 -20.55 -7.15
CA ARG A 170 -5.56 -19.59 -6.05
C ARG A 170 -5.04 -18.22 -6.47
N PHE A 171 -5.80 -17.19 -6.12
CA PHE A 171 -5.38 -15.81 -6.29
C PHE A 171 -4.49 -15.36 -5.14
N ALA A 172 -3.57 -14.43 -5.42
CA ALA A 172 -2.75 -13.78 -4.41
C ALA A 172 -2.49 -12.31 -4.78
N ALA A 173 -2.58 -11.42 -3.78
CA ALA A 173 -2.10 -10.05 -3.89
C ALA A 173 -0.59 -10.05 -3.66
N LEU A 174 0.23 -9.76 -4.68
CA LEU A 174 1.69 -9.73 -4.53
C LEU A 174 2.21 -8.38 -4.05
N ASP A 175 1.45 -7.32 -4.28
CA ASP A 175 1.69 -5.99 -3.75
C ASP A 175 0.35 -5.37 -3.38
N ALA A 176 0.30 -4.73 -2.23
CA ALA A 176 -0.88 -4.04 -1.73
C ALA A 176 -0.45 -2.70 -1.15
N VAL A 177 -1.04 -1.61 -1.64
CA VAL A 177 -0.89 -0.26 -1.12
C VAL A 177 -2.25 0.15 -0.56
N MET A 178 -2.30 0.49 0.71
CA MET A 178 -3.54 0.82 1.40
C MET A 178 -3.37 2.12 2.18
N ASN A 179 -4.28 3.06 1.96
CA ASN A 179 -4.39 4.29 2.72
C ASN A 179 -5.70 4.22 3.50
N VAL A 180 -5.63 4.41 4.81
CA VAL A 180 -6.79 4.43 5.71
C VAL A 180 -6.96 5.82 6.30
N ASP A 181 -8.20 6.18 6.63
CA ASP A 181 -8.46 7.37 7.42
C ASP A 181 -8.00 7.14 8.87
N TRP A 182 -6.84 7.71 9.22
CA TRP A 182 -6.29 7.55 10.56
C TRP A 182 -7.14 8.22 11.64
N ASP A 183 -7.96 9.22 11.29
CA ASP A 183 -8.91 9.82 12.23
C ASP A 183 -10.00 8.82 12.65
N ALA A 184 -10.24 7.76 11.86
CA ALA A 184 -11.16 6.68 12.19
C ALA A 184 -10.59 5.64 13.18
N ARG A 185 -9.32 5.76 13.60
CA ARG A 185 -8.64 4.79 14.49
C ARG A 185 -9.39 4.49 15.79
N PHE A 186 -10.22 5.40 16.28
CA PHE A 186 -11.05 5.17 17.47
C PHE A 186 -12.11 4.07 17.30
N ARG A 187 -12.49 3.72 16.05
CA ARG A 187 -13.40 2.61 15.72
C ARG A 187 -12.68 1.26 15.55
N HIS A 188 -11.39 1.30 15.21
CA HIS A 188 -10.59 0.13 14.83
C HIS A 188 -9.58 -0.24 15.91
N ALA A 189 -10.05 -0.93 16.96
CA ALA A 189 -9.21 -1.28 18.10
C ALA A 189 -8.03 -2.20 17.71
N ASP A 190 -8.19 -2.98 16.66
CA ASP A 190 -7.27 -3.97 16.10
C ASP A 190 -6.19 -3.38 15.18
N TRP A 191 -6.26 -2.10 14.81
CA TRP A 191 -5.18 -1.42 14.09
C TRP A 191 -3.95 -1.23 15.00
N ASP A 192 -3.09 -2.25 15.03
CA ASP A 192 -1.86 -2.32 15.83
C ASP A 192 -0.61 -1.83 15.06
N PHE A 193 -0.83 -1.17 13.92
CA PHE A 193 0.20 -0.53 13.10
C PHE A 193 0.30 0.98 13.36
N LYS A 194 1.30 1.61 12.75
CA LYS A 194 1.48 3.07 12.74
C LYS A 194 1.41 3.59 11.31
N PRO A 195 0.86 4.79 11.07
CA PRO A 195 0.88 5.39 9.75
C PRO A 195 2.33 5.61 9.29
N VAL A 196 2.56 5.45 7.99
CA VAL A 196 3.84 5.79 7.36
C VAL A 196 3.93 7.31 7.24
N SER A 197 5.13 7.87 7.38
CA SER A 197 5.33 9.32 7.29
C SER A 197 5.17 9.84 5.86
N GLU A 198 4.47 10.97 5.75
CA GLU A 198 4.20 11.69 4.49
C GLU A 198 5.45 12.41 3.93
N ILE A 199 6.47 12.64 4.75
CA ILE A 199 7.64 13.49 4.39
C ILE A 199 8.77 12.64 3.77
N GLY A 200 8.52 11.34 3.50
CA GLY A 200 9.52 10.43 2.93
C GLY A 200 10.67 10.10 3.88
N ARG A 201 10.55 10.45 5.17
CA ARG A 201 11.43 10.03 6.25
C ARG A 201 10.61 9.68 7.50
N PRO A 202 11.09 8.79 8.38
CA PRO A 202 10.41 8.52 9.64
C PRO A 202 10.23 9.79 10.49
N PHE A 203 9.16 9.82 11.29
CA PHE A 203 8.93 10.90 12.24
C PHE A 203 10.04 10.97 13.29
N THR A 204 10.49 12.19 13.63
CA THR A 204 11.39 12.42 14.76
C THR A 204 10.68 12.16 16.08
N GLU A 205 11.43 12.08 17.17
CA GLU A 205 10.84 11.93 18.50
C GLU A 205 9.92 13.12 18.85
N ALA A 206 10.33 14.34 18.50
CA ALA A 206 9.54 15.55 18.72
C ALA A 206 8.23 15.52 17.92
N GLU A 207 8.26 15.11 16.65
CA GLU A 207 7.06 14.94 15.83
C GLU A 207 6.09 13.93 16.45
N GLN A 208 6.60 12.76 16.89
CA GLN A 208 5.78 11.74 17.56
C GLN A 208 5.15 12.24 18.86
N GLN A 209 5.88 13.02 19.66
CA GLN A 209 5.36 13.60 20.90
C GLN A 209 4.23 14.60 20.62
N ILE A 210 4.38 15.46 19.61
CA ILE A 210 3.33 16.41 19.23
C ILE A 210 2.10 15.67 18.67
N MET A 211 2.29 14.61 17.88
CA MET A 211 1.19 13.76 17.40
C MET A 211 0.43 13.08 18.56
N ASP A 212 1.11 12.59 19.60
CA ASP A 212 0.45 12.03 20.79
C ASP A 212 -0.39 13.10 21.52
N ILE A 213 0.16 14.30 21.68
CA ILE A 213 -0.56 15.42 22.30
C ILE A 213 -1.80 15.78 21.48
N ASP A 214 -1.66 15.93 20.16
CA ASP A 214 -2.75 16.25 19.23
C ASP A 214 -3.90 15.24 19.35
N SER A 215 -3.59 13.94 19.45
CA SER A 215 -4.59 12.87 19.58
C SER A 215 -5.42 12.93 20.87
N ARG A 216 -4.97 13.69 21.89
CA ARG A 216 -5.55 13.73 23.24
C ARG A 216 -6.27 15.03 23.56
N ILE A 217 -6.24 16.01 22.66
CA ILE A 217 -6.84 17.33 22.85
C ILE A 217 -7.97 17.56 21.86
N LYS A 218 -8.83 18.56 22.14
CA LYS A 218 -9.86 19.02 21.20
C LYS A 218 -9.35 20.05 20.20
N GLY A 219 -8.24 20.72 20.53
CA GLY A 219 -7.57 21.64 19.62
C GLY A 219 -6.76 20.88 18.57
N SER A 220 -5.95 21.60 17.80
CA SER A 220 -4.95 20.96 16.94
C SER A 220 -3.57 21.55 17.17
N VAL A 221 -2.58 20.67 17.28
CA VAL A 221 -1.16 20.97 17.32
C VAL A 221 -0.44 20.09 16.31
N LYS A 222 0.23 20.71 15.35
CA LYS A 222 1.02 20.00 14.33
C LYS A 222 2.44 20.54 14.35
N PHE A 223 3.40 19.66 14.19
CA PHE A 223 4.81 19.99 14.15
C PHE A 223 5.51 19.11 13.10
N VAL A 224 6.31 19.74 12.27
CA VAL A 224 7.15 19.09 11.26
C VAL A 224 8.52 19.75 11.30
N GLU A 225 9.57 18.95 11.37
CA GLU A 225 10.95 19.42 11.36
C GLU A 225 11.49 19.48 9.92
N VAL A 226 11.89 20.68 9.49
CA VAL A 226 12.57 20.89 8.20
C VAL A 226 14.08 20.89 8.43
N PRO A 227 14.85 19.94 7.85
CA PRO A 227 16.29 19.85 8.09
C PRO A 227 17.05 21.11 7.65
N GLY A 228 17.89 21.64 8.54
CA GLY A 228 18.79 22.76 8.25
C GLY A 228 18.14 24.16 8.29
N GLY A 229 16.89 24.28 8.73
CA GLY A 229 16.22 25.58 8.86
C GLY A 229 16.81 26.46 9.98
N GLU A 230 16.99 27.75 9.70
CA GLU A 230 17.43 28.77 10.69
C GLU A 230 16.27 29.57 11.29
N ILE A 231 15.07 29.47 10.69
CA ILE A 231 13.86 30.20 11.09
C ILE A 231 12.82 29.20 11.58
N ALA A 232 12.38 29.37 12.83
CA ALA A 232 11.32 28.56 13.43
C ALA A 232 9.97 29.29 13.38
N LEU A 233 8.92 28.58 12.94
CA LEU A 233 7.56 29.12 12.85
C LEU A 233 6.68 28.54 13.97
N LEU A 234 6.07 29.42 14.76
CA LEU A 234 5.04 29.08 15.74
C LEU A 234 3.80 29.92 15.45
N THR A 235 3.00 29.44 14.51
CA THR A 235 1.84 30.14 13.93
C THR A 235 0.53 29.51 14.41
N ALA A 236 -0.51 30.33 14.57
CA ALA A 236 -1.84 29.85 14.91
C ALA A 236 -2.72 29.70 13.66
N GLY A 237 -3.26 28.50 13.45
CA GLY A 237 -4.18 28.17 12.36
C GLY A 237 -3.47 27.69 11.08
N GLY A 238 -3.98 26.60 10.49
CA GLY A 238 -3.36 25.94 9.34
C GLY A 238 -3.25 26.82 8.08
N GLY A 239 -4.24 27.67 7.82
CA GLY A 239 -4.16 28.62 6.69
C GLY A 239 -3.02 29.63 6.87
N ALA A 240 -2.93 30.25 8.05
CA ALA A 240 -1.88 31.22 8.35
C ALA A 240 -0.48 30.60 8.36
N SER A 241 -0.34 29.37 8.88
CA SER A 241 0.96 28.68 8.90
C SER A 241 1.53 28.48 7.50
N VAL A 242 0.69 28.14 6.52
CA VAL A 242 1.10 28.03 5.12
C VAL A 242 1.52 29.40 4.56
N PHE A 243 0.74 30.46 4.79
CA PHE A 243 1.11 31.82 4.35
C PHE A 243 2.46 32.29 4.92
N TYR A 244 2.74 32.01 6.21
CA TYR A 244 4.03 32.36 6.81
C TYR A 244 5.17 31.53 6.24
N ALA A 245 4.96 30.24 5.94
CA ALA A 245 5.95 29.41 5.27
C ALA A 245 6.28 29.96 3.87
N ASP A 246 5.27 30.31 3.08
CA ASP A 246 5.43 30.93 1.76
C ASP A 246 6.22 32.25 1.86
N ALA A 247 5.91 33.08 2.86
CA ALA A 247 6.58 34.37 3.07
C ALA A 247 8.06 34.24 3.50
N VAL A 248 8.46 33.14 4.12
CA VAL A 248 9.87 32.86 4.47
C VAL A 248 10.66 32.35 3.27
N VAL A 249 9.99 31.63 2.35
CA VAL A 249 10.61 31.10 1.13
C VAL A 249 10.78 32.17 0.04
N ALA A 250 9.87 33.15 -0.02
CA ALA A 250 9.88 34.26 -0.96
C ALA A 250 11.05 35.24 -0.74
#